data_AF-A0A1I4URF5-F1
#
_entry.id   AF-A0A1I4URF5-F1
#
_cell.length_a   1.000
_cell.length_b   1.000
_cell.length_c   1.000
_cell.angle_alpha   90.00
_cell.angle_beta   90.00
_cell.angle_gamma   90.00
#
_symmetry.space_group_name_H-M   'P 1'
#
loop_
_entity.id
_entity.type
_entity.pdbx_description
1 polymer ?
#
loop_
_entity_poly.entity_id
_entity_poly.type
_entity_poly.pdbx_seq_one_letter_code
_entity_poly.pdbx_strand_id
1 'polypeptide(L)' 'MSYTTNGFTIDEIGFIQTALTKVLVAAARGELDLNRLAREELASRGLDQNGAWVGFEQAAKIHNV' A
#
# COMPACT_ATOMS: atom_id res chain seq x y z
N MET A 1 8.83 -5.39 -20.68
CA MET A 1 7.39 -5.38 -20.31
C MET A 1 7.07 -3.99 -19.79
N SER A 2 5.99 -3.36 -20.25
CA SER A 2 5.54 -2.06 -19.74
C SER A 2 4.53 -2.28 -18.61
N TYR A 3 4.81 -1.74 -17.43
CA TYR A 3 3.83 -1.70 -16.33
C TYR A 3 2.86 -0.54 -16.52
N THR A 4 1.63 -0.71 -16.09
CA THR A 4 0.72 0.42 -15.85
C THR A 4 1.14 1.08 -14.54
N THR A 5 1.92 2.15 -14.60
CA THR A 5 2.55 2.74 -13.40
C THR A 5 1.78 3.91 -12.78
N ASN A 6 0.74 4.44 -13.45
CA ASN A 6 -0.09 5.55 -12.95
C ASN A 6 0.71 6.75 -12.39
N GLY A 7 1.80 7.12 -13.05
CA GLY A 7 2.63 8.26 -12.66
C GLY A 7 3.80 7.93 -11.73
N PHE A 8 3.88 6.71 -11.20
CA PHE A 8 5.05 6.23 -10.49
C PHE A 8 6.16 5.77 -11.45
N THR A 9 7.39 5.86 -11.00
CA THR A 9 8.57 5.30 -11.66
C THR A 9 8.71 3.81 -11.37
N ILE A 10 9.50 3.12 -12.20
CA ILE A 10 9.81 1.69 -11.98
C ILE A 10 10.52 1.49 -10.64
N ASP A 11 11.34 2.46 -10.19
CA ASP A 11 12.06 2.35 -8.93
C ASP A 11 11.10 2.46 -7.73
N GLU A 12 10.04 3.26 -7.82
CA GLU A 12 9.03 3.42 -6.76
C GLU A 12 8.12 2.19 -6.60
N ILE A 13 7.81 1.48 -7.70
CA ILE A 13 6.92 0.30 -7.67
C ILE A 13 7.63 -1.03 -7.93
N GLY A 14 8.95 -1.00 -8.09
CA GLY A 14 9.77 -2.16 -8.46
C GLY A 14 9.73 -3.28 -7.43
N PHE A 15 9.39 -2.95 -6.17
CA PHE A 15 9.19 -3.93 -5.11
C PHE A 15 8.16 -5.02 -5.47
N ILE A 16 7.18 -4.71 -6.34
CA ILE A 16 6.18 -5.68 -6.82
C ILE A 16 6.84 -6.86 -7.57
N GLN A 17 7.96 -6.63 -8.27
CA GLN A 17 8.68 -7.70 -8.97
C GLN A 17 9.32 -8.72 -8.01
N THR A 18 9.61 -8.29 -6.78
CA THR A 18 10.23 -9.13 -5.75
C THR A 18 9.21 -9.85 -4.88
N ALA A 19 7.91 -9.54 -5.03
CA ALA A 19 6.85 -10.20 -4.29
C ALA A 19 6.75 -11.69 -4.66
N LEU A 20 6.50 -12.53 -3.65
CA LEU A 20 6.28 -13.96 -3.89
C LEU A 20 5.08 -14.17 -4.81
N THR A 21 5.18 -15.14 -5.72
CA THR A 21 4.09 -15.47 -6.66
C THR A 21 2.75 -15.70 -5.94
N LYS A 22 2.76 -16.35 -4.77
CA LYS A 22 1.53 -16.60 -3.98
C LYS A 22 0.83 -15.30 -3.55
N VAL A 23 1.59 -14.24 -3.26
CA VAL A 23 1.04 -12.93 -2.87
C VAL A 23 0.41 -12.24 -4.08
N LEU A 24 1.10 -12.28 -5.23
CA LEU A 24 0.57 -11.72 -6.48
C LEU A 24 -0.73 -12.42 -6.90
N VAL A 25 -0.80 -13.75 -6.76
CA VAL A 25 -2.01 -14.54 -7.04
C VAL A 25 -3.15 -14.14 -6.10
N ALA A 26 -2.92 -14.06 -4.79
CA ALA A 26 -3.95 -13.67 -3.82
C ALA A 26 -4.48 -12.24 -4.09
N ALA A 27 -3.58 -11.30 -4.38
CA ALA A 27 -3.97 -9.94 -4.75
C ALA A 27 -4.79 -9.89 -6.05
N ALA A 28 -4.36 -10.61 -7.10
CA ALA A 28 -5.08 -10.66 -8.38
C ALA A 28 -6.46 -11.30 -8.28
N ARG A 29 -6.68 -12.19 -7.30
CA ARG A 29 -7.98 -12.81 -7.01
C ARG A 29 -8.87 -12.00 -6.06
N GLY A 30 -8.36 -10.90 -5.50
CA GLY A 30 -9.05 -10.14 -4.45
C GLY A 30 -9.08 -10.84 -3.09
N GLU A 31 -8.28 -11.89 -2.90
CA GLU A 31 -8.12 -12.59 -1.61
C GLU A 31 -7.23 -11.79 -0.64
N LEU A 32 -6.37 -10.90 -1.18
CA LEU A 32 -5.53 -9.98 -0.43
C LEU A 32 -5.80 -8.54 -0.86
N ASP A 33 -6.33 -7.72 0.04
CA ASP A 33 -6.57 -6.28 -0.20
C ASP A 33 -5.30 -5.45 0.08
N LEU A 34 -4.54 -5.17 -0.99
CA LEU A 34 -3.33 -4.34 -0.89
C LEU A 34 -3.64 -2.89 -0.49
N ASN A 35 -4.85 -2.37 -0.76
CA ASN A 35 -5.22 -1.03 -0.32
C ASN A 35 -5.47 -1.00 1.19
N ARG A 36 -6.02 -2.07 1.75
CA ARG A 36 -6.13 -2.22 3.21
C ARG A 36 -4.75 -2.26 3.86
N LEU A 37 -3.83 -3.07 3.34
CA LEU A 37 -2.45 -3.12 3.86
C LEU A 37 -1.76 -1.76 3.78
N ALA A 38 -1.94 -1.01 2.68
CA ALA A 38 -1.39 0.34 2.56
C ALA A 38 -1.93 1.28 3.64
N ARG A 39 -3.23 1.21 3.97
CA ARG A 39 -3.84 2.00 5.06
C ARG A 39 -3.31 1.61 6.45
N GLU A 40 -3.13 0.31 6.70
CA GLU A 40 -2.53 -0.19 7.94
C GLU A 40 -1.08 0.29 8.10
N GLU A 41 -0.30 0.28 7.01
CA GLU A 41 1.05 0.83 6.96
C GLU A 41 1.08 2.36 7.17
N LEU A 42 0.16 3.11 6.57
CA LEU A 42 0.08 4.56 6.79
C LEU A 42 -0.27 4.88 8.24
N ALA A 43 -1.22 4.15 8.84
CA ALA A 43 -1.58 4.32 10.24
C ALA A 43 -0.45 3.95 11.20
N SER A 44 0.25 2.83 10.97
CA SER A 44 1.39 2.41 11.77
C SER A 44 2.55 3.42 11.70
N ARG A 45 2.65 4.15 10.60
CA ARG A 45 3.59 5.26 10.38
C ARG A 45 3.04 6.62 10.79
N GLY A 46 1.85 6.72 11.38
CA GLY A 46 1.27 7.99 11.84
C GLY A 46 0.93 8.98 10.73
N LEU A 47 0.68 8.50 9.51
CA LEU A 47 0.42 9.32 8.32
C LEU A 47 -1.07 9.32 7.94
N ASP A 48 -1.58 10.45 7.46
CA ASP A 48 -2.94 10.56 6.89
C ASP A 48 -3.02 10.07 5.43
N GLN A 49 -4.17 10.26 4.77
CA GLN A 49 -4.38 9.86 3.37
C GLN A 49 -3.52 10.64 2.35
N ASN A 50 -2.94 11.77 2.75
CA ASN A 50 -2.08 12.60 1.92
C ASN A 50 -0.59 12.35 2.23
N GLY A 51 -0.28 11.45 3.16
CA GLY A 51 1.08 11.20 3.64
C GLY A 51 1.60 12.23 4.64
N ALA A 52 0.74 13.08 5.21
CA ALA A 52 1.13 14.04 6.23
C ALA A 52 1.15 13.37 7.62
N TRP A 53 2.16 13.71 8.44
CA TRP A 53 2.24 13.22 9.81
C TRP A 53 1.14 13.83 10.69
N VAL A 54 0.33 12.97 11.30
CA VAL A 54 -0.79 13.34 12.18
C VAL A 54 -0.75 12.61 13.54
N GLY A 55 0.23 11.72 13.73
CA GLY A 55 0.36 10.88 14.92
C GLY A 55 -0.47 9.58 14.82
N PHE A 56 -0.04 8.56 15.56
CA PHE A 56 -0.54 7.18 15.41
C PHE A 56 -2.05 7.04 15.67
N GLU A 57 -2.57 7.63 16.76
CA GLU A 57 -3.99 7.52 17.12
C GLU A 57 -4.89 8.17 16.05
N GLN A 58 -4.51 9.35 15.57
CA GLN A 58 -5.27 10.05 14.56
C GLN A 58 -5.20 9.33 13.21
N ALA A 59 -4.03 8.79 12.85
CA ALA A 59 -3.86 8.04 11.62
C ALA A 59 -4.71 6.76 11.61
N ALA A 60 -4.78 6.03 12.72
CA ALA A 60 -5.66 4.86 12.87
C ALA A 60 -7.14 5.21 12.63
N LYS A 61 -7.61 6.35 13.19
CA LYS A 61 -8.98 6.84 12.96
C LYS A 61 -9.23 7.20 11.49
N ILE A 62 -8.28 7.90 10.84
CA ILE A 62 -8.39 8.30 9.42
C ILE A 62 -8.45 7.07 8.51
N HIS A 63 -7.63 6.06 8.77
CA HIS A 63 -7.52 4.85 7.95
C HIS A 63 -8.53 3.76 8.30
N ASN A 64 -9.29 3.96 9.38
CA ASN A 64 -10.25 3.01 9.95
C ASN A 64 -9.61 1.64 10.22
N VAL A 65 -8.44 1.64 10.86
CA VAL A 65 -7.63 0.45 11.18
C VAL A 65 -7.43 0.30 12.69
#